data_AF-A0A439PG90-F1
#
_entry.id   AF-A0A439PG90-F1
#
_cell.length_a   1.000
_cell.length_b   1.000
_cell.length_c   1.000
_cell.angle_alpha   90.00
_cell.angle_beta   90.00
_cell.angle_gamma   90.00
#
_symmetry.space_group_name_H-M   'P 1'
#
loop_
_entity.id
_entity.type
_entity.pdbx_description
1 polymer ?
#
loop_
_entity_poly.entity_id
_entity_poly.type
_entity_poly.pdbx_seq_one_letter_code
_entity_poly.pdbx_strand_id
1 'polypeptide(L)' 'MAKYTYQISIVERGRTQEWLDFWMGGKPSPELRKANKNGSLGRTELVEAANLEEAIAIAKHRNPDCVVMRQGSSKLG' A
#
# COMPACT_ATOMS: atom_id res chain seq x y z
N MET A 1 3.30 18.95 17.36
CA MET A 1 3.22 17.47 17.31
C MET A 1 4.38 16.96 16.48
N ALA A 2 5.04 15.90 16.90
CA ALA A 2 6.08 15.25 16.09
C ALA A 2 5.44 14.67 14.83
N LYS A 3 6.09 14.83 13.68
CA LYS A 3 5.72 14.16 12.43
C LYS A 3 6.64 12.97 12.24
N TYR A 4 6.07 11.87 11.76
CA TYR A 4 6.78 10.67 11.40
C TYR A 4 6.52 10.36 9.94
N THR A 5 7.46 9.67 9.30
CA THR A 5 7.29 9.17 7.95
C THR A 5 6.59 7.83 8.00
N TYR A 6 5.52 7.69 7.24
CA TYR A 6 4.78 6.45 7.08
C TYR A 6 4.94 5.93 5.66
N GLN A 7 5.18 4.65 5.54
CA GLN A 7 5.11 3.91 4.30
C GLN A 7 3.67 3.45 4.10
N ILE A 8 3.00 3.93 3.05
CA ILE A 8 1.60 3.61 2.77
C ILE A 8 1.50 2.79 1.49
N SER A 9 0.85 1.62 1.58
CA SER A 9 0.61 0.76 0.42
C SER A 9 -0.65 1.18 -0.33
N ILE A 10 -0.53 1.40 -1.64
CA ILE A 10 -1.60 1.86 -2.54
C ILE A 10 -1.75 0.85 -3.67
N VAL A 11 -2.99 0.42 -3.91
CA VAL A 11 -3.33 -0.60 -4.89
C VAL A 11 -4.43 -0.08 -5.80
N GLU A 12 -4.34 -0.34 -7.11
CA GLU A 12 -5.41 0.00 -8.04
C GLU A 12 -6.71 -0.76 -7.70
N ARG A 13 -7.86 -0.12 -7.86
CA ARG A 13 -9.16 -0.80 -7.69
C ARG A 13 -9.24 -2.00 -8.62
N GLY A 14 -9.69 -3.14 -8.08
CA GLY A 14 -9.79 -4.41 -8.80
C GLY A 14 -8.59 -5.34 -8.61
N ARG A 15 -7.45 -4.84 -8.14
CA ARG A 15 -6.23 -5.65 -7.88
C ARG A 15 -6.01 -5.98 -6.40
N THR A 16 -6.96 -5.61 -5.54
CA THR A 16 -6.85 -5.80 -4.08
C THR A 16 -6.66 -7.27 -3.71
N GLN A 17 -7.38 -8.18 -4.36
CA GLN A 17 -7.25 -9.62 -4.09
C GLN A 17 -5.87 -10.14 -4.50
N GLU A 18 -5.39 -9.78 -5.68
CA GLU A 18 -4.06 -10.16 -6.17
C GLU A 18 -2.94 -9.65 -5.24
N TRP A 19 -3.08 -8.42 -4.73
CA TRP A 19 -2.16 -7.87 -3.74
C TRP A 19 -2.21 -8.67 -2.44
N LEU A 20 -3.41 -8.98 -1.91
CA LEU A 20 -3.56 -9.78 -0.70
C LEU A 20 -3.00 -11.19 -0.88
N ASP A 21 -3.25 -11.85 -2.01
CA ASP A 21 -2.73 -13.18 -2.32
C ASP A 21 -1.20 -13.16 -2.40
N PHE A 22 -0.61 -12.09 -2.92
CA PHE A 22 0.83 -11.96 -3.01
C PHE A 22 1.50 -11.76 -1.65
N TRP A 23 0.99 -10.83 -0.85
CA TRP A 23 1.64 -10.43 0.41
C TRP A 23 1.18 -11.24 1.63
N MET A 24 -0.02 -11.82 1.58
CA MET A 24 -0.63 -12.55 2.70
C MET A 24 -0.99 -14.01 2.36
N GLY A 25 -1.11 -14.38 1.07
CA GLY A 25 -1.49 -15.72 0.61
C GLY A 25 -0.39 -16.79 0.69
N GLY A 26 0.73 -16.51 1.35
CA GLY A 26 1.82 -17.45 1.60
C GLY A 26 2.73 -17.71 0.39
N LYS A 27 2.21 -18.23 -0.74
CA LYS A 27 3.01 -18.52 -1.95
C LYS A 27 2.38 -17.92 -3.21
N PRO A 28 2.85 -16.74 -3.67
CA PRO A 28 2.33 -16.13 -4.89
C PRO A 28 2.62 -16.98 -6.13
N SER A 29 1.62 -17.04 -7.02
CA SER A 29 1.74 -17.66 -8.34
C SER A 29 2.83 -16.98 -9.17
N PRO A 30 3.40 -17.67 -10.19
CA PRO A 30 4.38 -17.06 -11.11
C PRO A 30 3.85 -15.77 -11.77
N GLU A 31 2.55 -15.71 -12.05
CA GLU A 31 1.89 -14.56 -12.65
C GLU A 31 1.89 -13.35 -11.70
N LEU A 32 1.53 -13.54 -10.44
CA LEU A 32 1.57 -12.48 -9.44
C LEU A 32 3.01 -12.00 -9.18
N ARG A 33 4.01 -12.90 -9.21
CA ARG A 33 5.42 -12.51 -9.14
C ARG A 33 5.84 -11.64 -10.31
N LYS A 34 5.39 -11.96 -11.53
CA LYS A 34 5.63 -11.14 -12.71
C LYS A 34 4.94 -9.79 -12.61
N ALA A 35 3.68 -9.76 -12.15
CA ALA A 35 2.93 -8.53 -11.93
C ALA A 35 3.60 -7.62 -10.88
N ASN A 36 4.10 -8.20 -9.78
CA ASN A 36 4.84 -7.45 -8.77
C ASN A 36 6.15 -6.87 -9.33
N LYS A 37 6.91 -7.67 -10.09
CA LYS A 37 8.15 -7.22 -10.73
C LYS A 37 7.93 -6.05 -11.69
N ASN A 38 6.77 -6.01 -12.33
CA ASN A 38 6.38 -4.93 -13.24
C ASN A 38 5.70 -3.75 -12.51
N GLY A 39 5.65 -3.75 -11.18
CA GLY A 39 5.04 -2.70 -10.37
C GLY A 39 3.51 -2.65 -10.43
N SER A 40 2.86 -3.69 -10.97
CA SER A 40 1.43 -3.67 -11.30
C SER A 40 0.52 -4.16 -10.18
N LEU A 41 1.06 -4.70 -9.07
CA LEU A 41 0.24 -5.14 -7.94
C LEU A 41 -0.07 -4.00 -6.97
N GLY A 42 0.76 -2.97 -6.94
CA GLY A 42 0.62 -1.84 -6.03
C GLY A 42 1.91 -1.06 -5.96
N ARG A 43 1.81 0.13 -5.39
CA ARG A 43 2.93 1.02 -5.14
C ARG A 43 2.93 1.46 -3.69
N THR A 44 4.03 2.07 -3.31
CA THR A 44 4.21 2.58 -1.96
C THR A 44 4.44 4.08 -2.01
N GLU A 45 3.76 4.81 -1.15
CA GLU A 45 3.94 6.26 -0.99
C GLU A 45 4.44 6.57 0.42
N LEU A 46 5.39 7.51 0.53
CA LEU A 46 5.86 8.02 1.81
C LEU A 46 5.03 9.23 2.21
N VAL A 47 4.46 9.19 3.40
CA VAL A 47 3.57 10.24 3.91
C VAL A 47 4.04 10.67 5.29
N GLU A 48 4.33 11.96 5.45
CA GLU A 48 4.58 12.54 6.76
C GLU A 48 3.27 12.87 7.47
N ALA A 49 3.08 12.35 8.67
CA ALA A 49 1.89 12.57 9.49
C ALA A 49 2.21 12.43 10.98
N ALA A 50 1.31 12.88 11.86
CA ALA A 50 1.44 12.68 13.30
C ALA A 50 1.14 11.23 13.72
N ASN A 51 0.30 10.53 12.96
CA ASN A 51 -0.06 9.14 13.18
C ASN A 51 -0.42 8.41 11.87
N LEU A 52 -0.58 7.08 11.94
CA LEU A 52 -0.89 6.24 10.79
C LEU A 52 -2.26 6.57 10.17
N GLU A 53 -3.24 6.97 10.97
CA GLU A 53 -4.60 7.23 10.48
C GLU A 53 -4.64 8.50 9.63
N GLU A 54 -3.93 9.53 10.08
CA GLU A 54 -3.71 10.75 9.31
C GLU A 54 -2.92 10.45 8.02
N ALA A 55 -1.86 9.63 8.10
CA ALA A 55 -1.11 9.22 6.91
C ALA A 55 -1.99 8.51 5.87
N ILE A 56 -2.86 7.59 6.32
CA ILE A 56 -3.83 6.89 5.47
C ILE A 56 -4.85 7.87 4.88
N ALA A 57 -5.36 8.83 5.67
CA ALA A 57 -6.31 9.82 5.17
C ALA A 57 -5.69 10.69 4.07
N ILE A 58 -4.45 11.14 4.25
CA ILE A 58 -3.68 11.89 3.24
C ILE A 58 -3.50 11.04 1.97
N ALA A 59 -3.07 9.79 2.11
CA ALA A 59 -2.86 8.90 0.96
C ALA A 59 -4.16 8.63 0.20
N LYS A 60 -5.30 8.44 0.90
CA LYS A 60 -6.63 8.28 0.30
C LYS A 60 -7.04 9.53 -0.48
N HIS A 61 -6.82 10.71 0.10
CA HIS A 61 -7.13 11.98 -0.55
C HIS A 61 -6.29 12.20 -1.82
N ARG A 62 -5.01 11.81 -1.82
CA ARG A 62 -4.11 11.92 -2.98
C ARG A 62 -4.40 10.90 -4.08
N ASN A 63 -4.99 9.75 -3.73
CA ASN A 63 -5.22 8.64 -4.64
C ASN A 63 -6.69 8.20 -4.61
N PRO A 64 -7.64 9.05 -5.04
CA PRO A 64 -9.08 8.79 -4.91
C PRO A 64 -9.53 7.53 -5.66
N ASP A 65 -8.85 7.17 -6.75
CA ASP A 65 -9.18 6.01 -7.58
C ASP A 65 -8.49 4.71 -7.12
N CYS A 66 -7.71 4.76 -6.06
CA CYS A 66 -6.99 3.60 -5.51
C CYS A 66 -7.57 3.14 -4.17
N VAL A 67 -7.12 1.97 -3.74
CA VAL A 67 -7.35 1.40 -2.42
C VAL A 67 -6.07 1.54 -1.60
N VAL A 68 -6.18 2.19 -0.44
CA VAL A 68 -5.08 2.26 0.53
C VAL A 68 -5.15 1.04 1.45
N MET A 69 -4.10 0.22 1.42
CA MET A 69 -4.01 -1.04 2.17
C MET A 69 -3.37 -0.78 3.54
N ARG A 70 -4.18 -0.73 4.60
CA ARG A 70 -3.69 -0.53 5.98
C ARG A 70 -2.74 -1.66 6.40
N GLN A 71 -2.98 -2.90 5.99
CA GLN A 71 -2.13 -4.06 6.33
C GLN A 71 -0.71 -3.94 5.74
N GLY A 72 -0.55 -3.26 4.61
CA GLY A 72 0.76 -3.00 3.99
C GLY A 72 1.38 -1.67 4.39
N SER A 73 0.80 -0.98 5.39
CA SER A 73 1.22 0.36 5.78
C SER A 73 1.87 0.35 7.16
N SER A 74 3.00 1.05 7.31
CA SER A 74 3.78 1.05 8.54
C SER A 74 4.49 2.37 8.77
N LYS A 75 4.86 2.64 10.03
CA LYS A 75 5.74 3.76 10.36
C LYS A 75 7.17 3.40 9.97
N LEU A 76 7.85 4.32 9.29
CA LEU A 76 9.30 4.25 9.13
C LEU A 76 9.94 4.90 10.36
N GLY A 77 10.92 4.18 10.93
CA GLY A 77 11.61 4.54 12.18
C GLY A 77 12.20 5.93 12.15
#